data_AF-A0A2I8VGS2-F1
#
_entry.id   AF-A0A2I8VGS2-F1
#
_cell.length_a   1.000
_cell.length_b   1.000
_cell.length_c   1.000
_cell.angle_alpha   90.00
_cell.angle_beta   90.00
_cell.angle_gamma   90.00
#
_symmetry.space_group_name_H-M   'P 1'
#
loop_
_entity.id
_entity.type
_entity.pdbx_description
1 polymer ?
#
loop_
_entity_poly.entity_id
_entity_poly.type
_entity_poly.pdbx_seq_one_letter_code
_entity_poly.pdbx_strand_id
1 'polypeptide(L)'
;MFEFEEPYQRDLALVGLGVLVVVLCVGGALAYLTLTSQSAKYLSVEETDTIYPHEEVVAFESMTPAQQRAFEAALADEDNRAEVTGVSTEVWTDHRAVSYRGELYEVGVLSVN
;
A
#
# COMPACT_ATOMS: atom_id res chain seq x y z
N MET A 1 -22.33 -38.37 57.02
CA MET A 1 -23.52 -38.63 56.19
C MET A 1 -23.95 -37.27 55.67
N PHE A 2 -23.93 -37.09 54.36
CA PHE A 2 -23.77 -35.79 53.70
C PHE A 2 -25.01 -34.89 53.76
N GLU A 3 -24.80 -33.65 54.19
CA GLU A 3 -25.67 -32.49 54.00
C GLU A 3 -25.54 -32.01 52.54
N PHE A 4 -26.69 -31.74 51.91
CA PHE A 4 -26.80 -31.01 50.65
C PHE A 4 -26.84 -29.51 50.97
N GLU A 5 -25.96 -28.69 50.37
CA GLU A 5 -26.31 -27.33 49.91
C GLU A 5 -25.19 -26.73 49.04
N GLU A 6 -25.62 -26.29 47.84
CA GLU A 6 -25.09 -25.23 46.96
C GLU A 6 -23.61 -25.25 46.51
N PRO A 7 -23.36 -25.47 45.19
CA PRO A 7 -22.96 -24.30 44.39
C PRO A 7 -23.40 -24.36 42.90
N TYR A 8 -24.56 -24.90 42.55
CA TYR A 8 -24.94 -25.04 41.13
C TYR A 8 -25.24 -23.70 40.40
N GLN A 9 -25.40 -22.59 41.12
CA GLN A 9 -25.61 -21.27 40.52
C GLN A 9 -24.32 -20.53 40.09
N ARG A 10 -23.13 -21.02 40.44
CA ARG A 10 -21.87 -20.35 40.08
C ARG A 10 -21.39 -20.64 38.66
N ASP A 11 -21.76 -21.78 38.09
CA ASP A 11 -21.26 -22.21 36.77
C ASP A 11 -21.92 -21.47 35.60
N LEU A 12 -23.20 -21.09 35.70
CA LEU A 12 -23.89 -20.44 34.58
C LEU A 12 -23.43 -18.99 34.34
N ALA A 13 -22.98 -18.30 35.39
CA ALA A 13 -22.45 -16.93 35.28
C ALA A 13 -21.07 -16.90 34.59
N LEU A 14 -20.23 -17.93 34.80
CA LEU A 14 -18.93 -18.02 34.15
C LEU A 14 -19.04 -18.32 32.65
N VAL A 15 -19.99 -19.17 32.25
CA VAL A 15 -20.18 -19.52 30.84
C VAL A 15 -20.75 -18.33 30.04
N GLY A 16 -21.65 -17.53 30.64
CA GLY A 16 -22.18 -16.32 29.99
C GLY A 16 -21.13 -15.22 29.78
N LEU A 17 -20.15 -15.11 30.68
CA LEU A 17 -19.08 -14.10 30.59
C LEU A 17 -17.95 -14.52 29.65
N GLY A 18 -17.71 -15.83 29.49
CA GLY A 18 -16.72 -16.37 28.56
C GLY A 18 -17.07 -16.16 27.08
N VAL A 19 -18.36 -16.19 26.72
CA VAL A 19 -18.81 -15.96 25.33
C VAL A 19 -18.78 -14.48 24.94
N LEU A 20 -19.02 -13.57 25.89
CA LEU A 20 -19.02 -12.13 25.61
C LEU A 20 -17.62 -11.57 25.30
N VAL A 21 -16.57 -12.14 25.91
CA VAL A 21 -15.17 -11.72 25.68
C VAL A 21 -14.66 -12.18 24.30
N VAL A 22 -15.08 -13.35 23.82
CA VAL A 22 -14.63 -13.85 22.50
C VAL A 22 -15.25 -13.04 21.35
N VAL A 23 -16.49 -12.55 21.49
CA VAL A 23 -17.14 -11.73 20.44
C VAL A 23 -16.49 -10.35 20.30
N LEU A 24 -15.96 -9.77 21.39
CA LEU A 24 -15.23 -8.49 21.32
C LEU A 24 -13.84 -8.61 20.67
N CYS A 25 -13.19 -9.77 20.73
CA CYS A 25 -11.92 -9.98 20.05
C CYS A 25 -12.06 -10.14 18.53
N VAL A 26 -13.19 -10.67 18.04
CA VAL A 26 -13.42 -10.79 16.58
C VAL A 26 -13.92 -9.46 15.98
N GLY A 27 -14.70 -8.68 16.72
CA GLY A 27 -15.18 -7.37 16.26
C GLY A 27 -14.11 -6.26 16.24
N GLY A 28 -13.17 -6.28 17.20
CA GLY A 28 -12.10 -5.27 17.28
C GLY A 28 -11.00 -5.43 16.23
N ALA A 29 -10.71 -6.66 15.79
CA ALA A 29 -9.71 -6.93 14.76
C ALA A 29 -10.15 -6.47 13.36
N LEU A 30 -11.45 -6.44 13.08
CA LEU A 30 -11.99 -5.95 11.80
C LEU A 30 -12.00 -4.41 11.71
N ALA A 31 -12.08 -3.71 12.85
CA ALA A 31 -12.02 -2.25 12.88
C ALA A 31 -10.58 -1.69 12.89
N TYR A 32 -9.59 -2.47 13.34
CA TYR A 32 -8.18 -2.07 13.26
C TYR A 32 -7.57 -2.29 11.87
N LEU A 33 -8.15 -3.17 11.04
CA LEU A 33 -7.74 -3.32 9.64
C LEU A 33 -8.27 -2.19 8.74
N THR A 34 -9.20 -1.37 9.22
CA THR A 34 -9.71 -0.21 8.45
C THR A 34 -9.01 1.10 8.80
N LEU A 35 -8.14 1.13 9.81
CA LEU A 35 -7.29 2.28 10.14
C LEU A 35 -5.83 1.93 9.88
N THR A 36 -5.26 2.51 8.81
CA THR A 36 -3.83 2.55 8.44
C THR A 36 -3.22 1.38 7.65
N SER A 37 -3.89 0.91 6.60
CA SER A 37 -3.16 0.51 5.39
C SER A 37 -3.21 1.65 4.37
N GLN A 38 -2.60 2.80 4.70
CA GLN A 38 -2.19 3.71 3.64
C GLN A 38 -0.97 3.05 2.98
N SER A 39 -1.21 2.23 1.96
CA SER A 39 -0.14 1.77 1.10
C SER A 39 0.44 3.01 0.42
N ALA A 40 1.68 3.36 0.80
CA ALA A 40 2.39 4.44 0.16
C ALA A 40 2.81 3.97 -1.24
N LYS A 41 2.54 4.79 -2.25
CA LYS A 41 2.94 4.52 -3.64
C LYS A 41 4.17 5.33 -3.96
N TYR A 42 5.16 4.68 -4.54
CA TYR A 42 6.41 5.31 -4.98
C TYR A 42 6.60 5.09 -6.47
N LEU A 43 7.02 6.14 -7.17
CA LEU A 43 7.59 6.04 -8.50
C LEU A 43 9.08 5.70 -8.35
N SER A 44 9.52 4.59 -8.93
CA SER A 44 10.92 4.24 -9.12
C SER A 44 11.34 4.68 -10.52
N VAL A 45 12.51 5.28 -10.66
CA VAL A 45 13.06 5.69 -11.94
C VAL A 45 14.51 5.22 -12.03
N GLU A 46 14.87 4.44 -13.04
CA GLU A 46 16.24 3.96 -13.19
C GLU A 46 16.71 4.18 -14.63
N GLU A 47 17.91 4.71 -14.83
CA GLU A 47 18.51 4.79 -16.17
C GLU A 47 18.68 3.36 -16.74
N THR A 48 18.31 3.17 -18.01
CA THR A 48 18.31 1.84 -18.62
C THR A 48 18.82 1.89 -20.05
N ASP A 49 19.70 0.94 -20.40
CA ASP A 49 20.11 0.66 -21.78
C ASP A 49 19.13 -0.31 -22.48
N THR A 50 18.08 -0.74 -21.79
CA THR A 50 17.09 -1.67 -22.34
C THR A 50 16.31 -0.98 -23.44
N ILE A 51 16.24 -1.61 -24.61
CA ILE A 51 15.45 -1.11 -25.72
C ILE A 51 13.99 -1.56 -25.51
N TYR A 52 13.11 -0.59 -25.23
CA TYR A 52 11.67 -0.82 -25.15
C TYR A 52 11.00 -0.55 -26.52
N PRO A 53 9.91 -1.26 -26.84
CA PRO A 53 9.09 -0.91 -28.00
C PRO A 53 8.47 0.47 -27.80
N HIS A 54 8.20 1.19 -28.90
CA HIS A 54 7.81 2.60 -28.84
C HIS A 54 6.53 2.84 -28.04
N GLU A 55 5.58 1.90 -28.11
CA GLU A 55 4.33 1.92 -27.34
C GLU A 55 4.52 1.79 -25.82
N GLU A 56 5.66 1.27 -25.35
CA GLU A 56 5.99 1.16 -23.92
C GLU A 56 6.82 2.37 -23.42
N VAL A 57 7.17 3.30 -24.32
CA VAL A 57 7.96 4.49 -24.00
C VAL A 57 7.08 5.74 -24.05
N VAL A 58 7.00 6.46 -22.95
CA VAL A 58 6.34 7.77 -22.89
C VAL A 58 7.37 8.90 -22.97
N ALA A 59 7.10 9.93 -23.76
CA ALA A 59 7.96 11.11 -23.80
C ALA A 59 7.70 11.97 -22.55
N PHE A 60 8.77 12.45 -21.89
CA PHE A 60 8.63 13.30 -20.70
C PHE A 60 7.71 14.52 -20.93
N GLU A 61 7.86 15.18 -22.08
CA GLU A 61 7.06 16.35 -22.48
C GLU A 61 5.56 16.06 -22.67
N SER A 62 5.19 14.78 -22.86
CA SER A 62 3.80 14.37 -23.02
C SER A 62 3.09 14.13 -21.68
N MET A 63 3.83 14.06 -20.58
CA MET A 63 3.29 13.88 -19.24
C MET A 63 2.70 15.18 -18.68
N THR A 64 1.81 15.06 -17.70
CA THR A 64 1.29 16.23 -16.98
C THR A 64 2.38 16.88 -16.11
N PRO A 65 2.28 18.18 -15.77
CA PRO A 65 3.25 18.85 -14.90
C PRO A 65 3.40 18.22 -13.51
N ALA A 66 2.38 17.51 -13.02
CA ALA A 66 2.47 16.78 -11.75
C ALA A 66 3.32 15.51 -11.90
N GLN A 67 3.15 14.78 -13.01
CA GLN A 67 3.94 13.60 -13.32
C GLN A 67 5.40 13.95 -13.63
N GLN A 68 5.63 15.01 -14.41
CA GLN A 68 6.99 15.52 -14.67
C GLN A 68 7.73 15.83 -13.37
N ARG A 69 7.09 16.54 -12.43
CA ARG A 69 7.70 16.84 -11.11
C ARG A 69 7.97 15.59 -10.29
N ALA A 70 7.07 14.60 -10.30
CA ALA A 70 7.29 13.34 -9.59
C ALA A 70 8.47 12.54 -10.18
N PHE A 71 8.59 12.52 -11.52
CA PHE A 71 9.69 11.88 -12.23
C PHE A 71 11.03 12.57 -11.92
N GLU A 72 11.09 13.91 -11.99
CA GLU A 72 12.31 14.65 -11.64
C GLU A 72 12.65 14.54 -10.15
N ALA A 73 11.65 14.48 -9.28
CA ALA A 73 11.87 14.23 -7.86
C ALA A 73 12.45 12.83 -7.61
N ALA A 74 11.97 11.81 -8.34
CA ALA A 74 12.51 10.46 -8.23
C ALA A 74 13.95 10.39 -8.74
N LEU A 75 14.27 11.04 -9.87
CA LEU A 75 15.65 11.12 -10.39
C LEU A 75 16.62 11.85 -9.46
N ALA A 76 16.13 12.78 -8.64
CA ALA A 76 16.95 13.56 -7.72
C ALA A 76 17.14 12.87 -6.36
N ASP A 77 16.38 11.81 -6.08
CA ASP A 77 16.41 11.07 -4.83
C ASP A 77 17.52 10.00 -4.84
N GLU A 78 18.17 9.76 -3.70
CA GLU A 78 19.30 8.81 -3.61
C GLU A 78 18.86 7.36 -3.85
N ASP A 79 17.61 7.01 -3.53
CA ASP A 79 17.03 5.69 -3.80
C ASP A 79 16.34 5.63 -5.17
N ASN A 80 16.48 6.68 -5.97
CA ASN A 80 15.79 6.94 -7.23
C ASN A 80 14.26 6.79 -7.15
N ARG A 81 13.67 7.23 -6.04
CA ARG A 81 12.25 7.06 -5.75
C ARG A 81 11.59 8.34 -5.29
N ALA A 82 10.34 8.55 -5.71
CA ALA A 82 9.51 9.62 -5.19
C ALA A 82 8.12 9.11 -4.81
N GLU A 83 7.63 9.54 -3.65
CA GLU A 83 6.26 9.26 -3.25
C GLU A 83 5.28 9.97 -4.20
N VAL A 84 4.33 9.21 -4.74
CA VAL A 84 3.31 9.70 -5.68
C VAL A 84 1.96 9.81 -4.99
N THR A 85 1.75 10.93 -4.31
CA THR A 85 0.50 11.24 -3.60
C THR A 85 -0.37 12.20 -4.41
N GLY A 86 -1.58 11.77 -4.76
CA GLY A 86 -2.55 12.57 -5.52
C GLY A 86 -2.22 12.78 -7.01
N VAL A 87 -1.25 12.02 -7.54
CA VAL A 87 -0.86 12.02 -8.97
C VAL A 87 -1.34 10.73 -9.62
N SER A 88 -1.91 10.80 -10.83
CA SER A 88 -2.26 9.59 -11.59
C SER A 88 -0.99 8.83 -11.96
N THR A 89 -0.99 7.54 -11.62
CA THR A 89 0.12 6.61 -11.82
C THR A 89 -0.03 5.76 -13.08
N GLU A 90 -1.15 5.91 -13.80
CA GLU A 90 -1.47 5.12 -15.00
C GLU A 90 -0.39 5.27 -16.06
N VAL A 91 0.14 6.48 -16.28
CA VAL A 91 1.17 6.71 -17.31
C VAL A 91 2.41 5.83 -17.11
N TRP A 92 2.88 5.65 -15.86
CA TRP A 92 4.05 4.83 -15.52
C TRP A 92 3.70 3.36 -15.29
N THR A 93 2.41 3.04 -15.19
CA THR A 93 1.93 1.66 -15.10
C THR A 93 1.73 1.07 -16.49
N ASP A 94 1.24 1.89 -17.42
CA ASP A 94 0.96 1.54 -18.81
C ASP A 94 2.22 1.62 -19.68
N HIS A 95 3.15 2.53 -19.34
CA HIS A 95 4.43 2.69 -20.04
C HIS A 95 5.56 2.36 -19.08
N ARG A 96 6.47 1.49 -19.53
CA ARG A 96 7.56 0.95 -18.72
C ARG A 96 8.82 1.79 -18.78
N ALA A 97 8.87 2.77 -19.68
CA ALA A 97 10.01 3.67 -19.79
C ALA A 97 9.59 5.11 -20.13
N VAL A 98 10.40 6.07 -19.68
CA VAL A 98 10.29 7.50 -19.99
C VAL A 98 11.51 7.94 -20.77
N SER A 99 11.28 8.57 -21.93
CA SER A 99 12.34 9.27 -22.68
C SER A 99 12.51 10.68 -22.12
N TYR A 100 13.67 10.96 -21.51
CA TYR A 100 14.02 12.26 -20.92
C TYR A 100 15.41 12.69 -21.37
N ARG A 101 15.52 13.90 -21.94
CA ARG A 101 16.78 14.51 -22.42
C ARG A 101 17.61 13.65 -23.40
N GLY A 102 16.95 12.75 -24.13
CA GLY A 102 17.59 11.86 -25.09
C GLY A 102 18.08 10.54 -24.48
N GLU A 103 17.85 10.34 -23.19
CA GLU A 103 18.10 9.09 -22.47
C GLU A 103 16.78 8.40 -22.12
N LEU A 104 16.88 7.11 -21.79
CA LEU A 104 15.74 6.28 -21.46
C LEU A 104 15.84 5.86 -20.00
N TYR A 105 14.73 6.02 -19.29
CA TYR A 105 14.62 5.68 -17.89
C TYR A 105 13.49 4.67 -17.70
N GLU A 106 13.78 3.50 -17.15
CA GLU A 106 12.76 2.56 -16.71
C GLU A 106 11.98 3.18 -15.55
N VAL A 107 10.66 3.03 -15.60
CA VAL A 107 9.77 3.54 -14.57
C VAL A 107 8.86 2.46 -14.05
N GLY A 108 8.59 2.50 -12.74
CA GLY A 108 7.72 1.53 -12.10
C GLY A 108 7.05 2.10 -10.86
N VAL A 109 5.78 1.74 -10.64
CA VAL A 109 5.03 2.15 -9.46
C VAL A 109 5.07 1.02 -8.43
N LEU A 110 5.72 1.30 -7.30
CA LEU A 110 5.87 0.39 -6.18
C LEU A 110 4.82 0.74 -5.12
N SER A 111 4.19 -0.27 -4.52
CA SER A 111 3.32 -0.09 -3.35
C SER A 111 3.98 -0.75 -2.15
N VAL A 112 4.25 0.04 -1.11
CA VAL A 112 4.84 -0.44 0.14
C VAL A 112 3.74 -0.49 1.20
N ASN A 113 3.65 -1.61 1.92
CA ASN A 113 2.70 -1.86 3.01
C ASN A 113 3.45 -2.06 4.31
#